data_AF-A0A9J5W520-F1
#
_entry.id   AF-A0A9J5W520-F1
#
_cell.length_a   1.000
_cell.length_b   1.000
_cell.length_c   1.000
_cell.angle_alpha   90.00
_cell.angle_beta   90.00
_cell.angle_gamma   90.00
#
_symmetry.space_group_name_H-M   'P 1'
#
loop_
_entity.id
_entity.type
_entity.pdbx_description
1 polymer ?
#
loop_
_entity_poly.entity_id
_entity_poly.type
_entity_poly.pdbx_seq_one_letter_code
_entity_poly.pdbx_strand_id
1 'polypeptide(L)'
;MDKKKIPHRPTSFENLLTVNGKHYHTFKEAAKESGLLELDNSISECLREAVTFKMPTAALRSLFATILVHCNPTDVRNLWDTYYDDFLEDFHRSHSNTTEAQLQCTL
;
A
#
# COMPACT_ATOMS: atom_id res chain seq x y z
N MET A 1 38.91 -6.26 -8.32
CA MET A 1 38.23 -7.57 -8.37
C MET A 1 37.35 -7.66 -7.13
N ASP A 2 36.15 -7.09 -7.22
CA ASP A 2 35.17 -7.10 -6.14
C ASP A 2 34.67 -8.52 -5.91
N LYS A 3 35.01 -9.06 -4.74
CA LYS A 3 34.54 -10.38 -4.32
C LYS A 3 33.03 -10.29 -4.12
N LYS A 4 32.27 -10.74 -5.12
CA LYS A 4 30.84 -11.01 -5.03
C LYS A 4 30.61 -11.90 -3.81
N LYS A 5 30.14 -11.31 -2.71
CA LYS A 5 29.88 -11.99 -1.44
C LYS A 5 28.71 -12.94 -1.68
N ILE A 6 29.01 -14.23 -1.83
CA ILE A 6 28.00 -15.29 -1.91
C ILE A 6 27.20 -15.23 -0.60
N PRO A 7 25.85 -15.15 -0.63
CA PRO A 7 25.08 -15.08 0.60
C PRO A 7 25.27 -16.39 1.37
N HIS A 8 25.96 -16.32 2.51
CA HIS A 8 26.03 -17.43 3.44
C HIS A 8 24.61 -17.72 3.92
N ARG A 9 24.25 -19.01 3.96
CA ARG A 9 22.98 -19.46 4.53
C ARG A 9 22.87 -18.90 5.96
N PRO A 10 21.75 -18.25 6.33
CA PRO A 10 21.58 -17.71 7.67
C PRO A 10 21.76 -18.82 8.72
N THR A 11 22.67 -18.64 9.66
CA THR A 11 22.96 -19.61 10.73
C THR A 11 22.24 -19.31 12.05
N SER A 12 21.50 -18.20 12.12
CA SER A 12 20.73 -17.78 13.30
C SER A 12 19.54 -16.88 12.89
N PHE A 13 18.56 -16.71 13.79
CA PHE A 13 17.48 -15.75 13.59
C PHE A 13 17.97 -14.29 13.52
N GLU A 14 18.99 -13.95 14.29
CA GLU A 14 19.67 -12.65 14.22
C GLU A 14 20.26 -12.37 12.82
N ASN A 15 20.85 -13.39 12.19
CA ASN A 15 21.35 -13.27 10.83
C ASN A 15 20.23 -13.00 9.80
N LEU A 16 19.00 -13.46 10.06
CA LEU A 16 17.85 -13.17 9.19
C LEU A 16 17.36 -11.72 9.32
N LEU A 17 17.63 -11.06 10.46
CA LEU A 17 17.31 -9.64 10.67
C LEU A 17 18.41 -8.71 10.15
N THR A 18 19.56 -9.24 9.73
CA THR A 18 20.70 -8.45 9.30
C THR A 18 20.87 -8.50 7.78
N VAL A 19 20.65 -7.37 7.11
CA VAL A 19 20.78 -7.24 5.65
C VAL A 19 21.82 -6.18 5.33
N ASN A 20 22.83 -6.52 4.53
CA ASN A 20 23.93 -5.61 4.16
C ASN A 20 24.62 -4.93 5.37
N GLY A 21 24.66 -5.61 6.53
CA GLY A 21 25.26 -5.09 7.77
C GLY A 21 24.35 -4.18 8.60
N LYS A 22 23.10 -3.96 8.19
CA LYS A 22 22.07 -3.26 8.96
C LYS A 22 21.13 -4.25 9.62
N HIS A 23 20.90 -4.08 10.92
CA HIS A 23 19.92 -4.84 11.70
C HIS A 23 18.53 -4.21 11.58
N TYR A 24 17.51 -5.03 11.44
CA TYR A 24 16.10 -4.64 11.31
C TYR A 24 15.27 -5.14 12.48
N HIS A 25 14.23 -4.40 12.84
CA HIS A 25 13.37 -4.75 13.97
C HIS A 25 12.44 -5.93 13.68
N THR A 26 12.08 -6.14 12.41
CA THR A 26 11.18 -7.22 12.01
C THR A 26 11.74 -8.03 10.84
N PHE A 27 11.42 -9.32 10.80
CA PHE A 27 11.77 -10.20 9.67
C PHE A 27 11.16 -9.71 8.35
N LYS A 28 10.00 -9.06 8.40
CA LYS A 28 9.35 -8.51 7.21
C LYS A 28 10.17 -7.38 6.60
N GLU A 29 10.68 -6.45 7.41
CA GLU A 29 11.54 -5.36 6.93
C GLU A 29 12.87 -5.90 6.38
N ALA A 30 13.49 -6.86 7.07
CA ALA A 30 14.69 -7.52 6.58
C ALA A 30 14.44 -8.26 5.24
N ALA A 31 13.31 -8.97 5.12
CA ALA A 31 12.94 -9.65 3.88
C ALA A 31 12.67 -8.65 2.73
N LYS A 32 12.04 -7.50 3.02
CA LYS A 32 11.83 -6.40 2.08
C LYS A 32 13.17 -5.85 1.58
N GLU A 33 14.10 -5.53 2.48
CA GLU A 33 15.44 -5.04 2.10
C GLU A 33 16.25 -6.09 1.32
N SER A 34 16.09 -7.36 1.66
CA SER A 34 16.78 -8.46 0.97
C SER A 34 16.24 -8.74 -0.44
N GLY A 35 15.19 -8.02 -0.88
CA GLY A 35 14.52 -8.26 -2.16
C GLY A 35 13.80 -9.61 -2.22
N LEU A 36 13.45 -10.19 -1.07
CA LEU A 36 12.74 -11.47 -0.98
C LEU A 36 11.22 -11.31 -1.10
N LEU A 37 10.72 -10.10 -0.92
CA LEU A 37 9.32 -9.74 -1.12
C LEU A 37 9.19 -9.05 -2.47
N GLU A 38 8.20 -9.46 -3.27
CA GLU A 38 7.85 -8.73 -4.49
C GLU A 38 7.40 -7.31 -4.12
N LEU A 39 7.90 -6.33 -4.87
CA LEU A 39 7.48 -4.94 -4.69
C LEU A 39 6.05 -4.78 -5.20
N ASP A 40 5.23 -4.07 -4.43
CA ASP A 40 3.85 -3.75 -4.79
C ASP A 40 3.74 -2.71 -5.94
N ASN A 41 4.74 -2.62 -6.82
CA ASN A 41 4.81 -1.61 -7.87
C ASN A 41 3.64 -1.76 -8.85
N SER A 42 3.34 -2.98 -9.28
CA SER A 42 2.21 -3.27 -10.18
C SER A 42 0.86 -2.99 -9.51
N ILE A 43 0.74 -3.27 -8.22
CA ILE A 43 -0.45 -2.97 -7.41
C ILE A 43 -0.66 -1.46 -7.31
N SER A 44 0.42 -0.73 -7.03
CA SER A 44 0.42 0.73 -6.92
C SER A 44 0.10 1.39 -8.26
N GLU A 45 0.68 0.91 -9.36
CA GLU A 45 0.35 1.38 -10.70
C GLU A 45 -1.12 1.12 -11.06
N CYS A 46 -1.64 -0.06 -10.74
CA CYS A 46 -3.04 -0.42 -10.97
C CYS A 46 -4.01 0.52 -10.23
N LEU A 47 -3.79 0.77 -8.93
CA LEU A 47 -4.64 1.68 -8.15
C LEU A 47 -4.50 3.13 -8.63
N ARG A 48 -3.28 3.58 -8.93
CA ARG A 48 -3.02 4.91 -9.50
C ARG A 48 -3.79 5.11 -10.81
N GLU A 49 -3.78 4.13 -11.69
CA GLU A 49 -4.51 4.19 -12.95
C GLU A 49 -6.02 4.23 -12.71
N ALA A 50 -6.54 3.36 -11.83
CA ALA A 50 -7.96 3.35 -11.49
C ALA A 50 -8.45 4.73 -10.98
N VAL A 51 -7.68 5.38 -10.10
CA VAL A 51 -7.96 6.75 -9.62
C VAL A 51 -7.85 7.78 -10.74
N THR A 52 -6.80 7.69 -11.57
CA THR A 52 -6.57 8.61 -12.70
C THR A 52 -7.73 8.57 -13.70
N PHE A 53 -8.27 7.37 -13.97
CA PHE A 53 -9.44 7.18 -14.84
C PHE A 53 -10.78 7.48 -14.17
N LYS A 54 -10.78 8.00 -12.94
CA LYS A 54 -12.00 8.32 -12.19
C LYS A 54 -12.93 7.13 -12.09
N MET A 55 -12.36 5.95 -11.84
CA MET A 55 -13.14 4.75 -11.53
C MET A 55 -14.13 5.08 -10.40
N PRO A 56 -15.41 4.69 -10.51
CA PRO A 56 -16.38 4.97 -9.47
C PRO A 56 -15.93 4.48 -8.09
N THR A 57 -16.14 5.27 -7.03
CA THR A 57 -15.64 4.99 -5.67
C THR A 57 -15.98 3.59 -5.16
N ALA A 58 -17.18 3.08 -5.46
CA ALA A 58 -17.59 1.72 -5.08
C ALA A 58 -16.79 0.63 -5.82
N ALA A 59 -16.48 0.85 -7.10
CA ALA A 59 -15.65 -0.06 -7.89
C ALA A 59 -14.19 -0.01 -7.45
N LEU A 60 -13.66 1.18 -7.12
CA LEU A 60 -12.31 1.36 -6.58
C LEU A 60 -12.13 0.62 -5.26
N ARG A 61 -13.10 0.71 -4.33
CA ARG A 61 -13.10 -0.08 -3.08
C ARG A 61 -13.14 -1.59 -3.33
N SER A 62 -13.88 -2.04 -4.35
CA SER A 62 -13.97 -3.45 -4.73
C SER A 62 -12.66 -3.97 -5.36
N LEU A 63 -11.99 -3.13 -6.15
CA LEU A 63 -10.65 -3.42 -6.68
C LEU A 63 -9.65 -3.59 -5.53
N PHE A 64 -9.65 -2.69 -4.55
CA PHE A 64 -8.78 -2.80 -3.38
C PHE A 64 -9.03 -4.11 -2.61
N ALA A 65 -10.28 -4.49 -2.37
CA ALA A 65 -10.61 -5.77 -1.75
C ALA A 65 -10.08 -6.97 -2.56
N THR A 66 -10.16 -6.90 -3.90
CA THR A 66 -9.64 -7.93 -4.79
C THR A 66 -8.13 -8.07 -4.66
N ILE A 67 -7.40 -6.95 -4.62
CA ILE A 67 -5.95 -6.89 -4.43
C ILE A 67 -5.55 -7.52 -3.10
N LEU A 68 -6.26 -7.21 -2.01
CA LEU A 68 -5.99 -7.78 -0.69
C LEU A 68 -6.13 -9.31 -0.67
N VAL A 69 -7.10 -9.85 -1.40
CA VAL A 69 -7.37 -11.30 -1.42
C VAL A 69 -6.40 -12.05 -2.34
N HIS A 70 -6.04 -11.48 -3.49
CA HIS A 70 -5.37 -12.23 -4.57
C HIS A 70 -3.91 -11.87 -4.77
N CYS A 71 -3.48 -10.65 -4.41
CA CYS A 71 -2.16 -10.13 -4.78
C CYS A 71 -1.16 -10.12 -3.63
N ASN A 72 -1.60 -10.47 -2.41
CA ASN A 72 -0.77 -10.50 -1.19
C ASN A 72 0.18 -9.28 -1.04
N PRO A 73 -0.36 -8.05 -1.06
CA PRO A 73 0.44 -6.83 -0.97
C PRO A 73 1.39 -6.81 0.23
N THR A 74 2.64 -6.42 -0.03
CA THR A 74 3.71 -6.33 0.95
C THR A 74 3.47 -5.19 1.95
N ASP A 75 2.88 -4.06 1.55
CA ASP A 75 2.66 -2.88 2.40
C ASP A 75 1.23 -2.32 2.33
N VAL A 76 0.29 -3.09 2.89
CA VAL A 76 -1.14 -2.75 2.89
C VAL A 76 -1.46 -1.40 3.51
N ARG A 77 -0.76 -1.02 4.59
CA ARG A 77 -1.02 0.26 5.27
C ARG A 77 -0.63 1.43 4.40
N ASN A 78 0.55 1.37 3.78
CA ASN A 78 0.97 2.40 2.84
C ASN A 78 -0.01 2.53 1.67
N LEU A 79 -0.43 1.42 1.07
CA LEU A 79 -1.44 1.43 -0.01
C LEU A 79 -2.76 2.09 0.45
N TRP A 80 -3.25 1.72 1.63
CA TRP A 80 -4.47 2.30 2.18
C TRP A 80 -4.33 3.81 2.41
N ASP A 81 -3.27 4.23 3.09
CA ASP A 81 -3.05 5.64 3.43
C ASP A 81 -2.86 6.50 2.16
N THR A 82 -2.27 5.93 1.10
CA THR A 82 -2.05 6.61 -0.19
C THR A 82 -3.35 6.93 -0.94
N TYR A 83 -4.33 6.03 -0.90
CA TYR A 83 -5.59 6.16 -1.67
C TYR A 83 -6.82 6.42 -0.77
N TYR A 84 -6.59 6.77 0.49
CA TYR A 84 -7.63 6.92 1.50
C TYR A 84 -8.73 7.91 1.09
N ASP A 85 -8.33 9.09 0.63
CA ASP A 85 -9.26 10.15 0.22
C ASP A 85 -10.07 9.73 -1.01
N ASP A 86 -9.46 9.01 -1.96
CA ASP A 86 -10.15 8.49 -3.15
C ASP A 86 -11.22 7.45 -2.78
N PHE A 87 -10.96 6.60 -1.79
CA PHE A 87 -11.95 5.63 -1.30
C PHE A 87 -13.15 6.27 -0.59
N LEU A 88 -13.00 7.53 -0.13
CA LEU A 88 -14.01 8.25 0.64
C LEU A 88 -14.66 9.41 -0.13
N GLU A 89 -14.36 9.56 -1.43
CA GLU A 89 -14.89 10.66 -2.25
C GLU A 89 -16.43 10.78 -2.17
N ASP A 90 -17.14 9.65 -2.19
CA ASP A 90 -18.60 9.61 -2.08
C ASP A 90 -19.11 10.04 -0.69
N PHE A 91 -18.39 9.64 0.36
CA PHE A 91 -18.66 10.04 1.73
C PHE A 91 -18.45 11.55 1.90
N HIS A 92 -17.33 12.09 1.43
CA HIS A 92 -17.07 13.54 1.46
C HIS A 92 -18.14 14.33 0.71
N ARG A 93 -18.51 13.88 -0.50
CA ARG A 93 -19.57 14.53 -1.29
C ARG A 93 -20.91 14.57 -0.55
N SER A 94 -21.29 13.48 0.12
CA SER A 94 -22.54 13.45 0.88
C SER A 94 -22.56 14.42 2.06
N HIS A 95 -21.42 14.62 2.74
CA HIS A 95 -21.31 15.54 3.88
C HIS A 95 -21.29 17.01 3.42
N SER A 96 -20.58 17.33 2.34
CA SER A 96 -20.57 18.67 1.75
C SER A 96 -21.97 19.08 1.26
N ASN A 97 -22.66 18.18 0.54
CA ASN A 97 -24.01 18.43 0.05
C ASN A 97 -25.03 18.63 1.19
N THR A 98 -24.84 17.94 2.32
CA THR A 98 -25.69 18.11 3.51
C THR A 98 -25.51 19.50 4.13
N THR A 99 -24.27 20.00 4.16
CA THR A 99 -23.94 21.30 4.74
C THR A 99 -24.43 22.46 3.86
N GLU A 100 -24.32 22.33 2.54
CA GLU A 100 -24.86 23.32 1.59
C GLU A 100 -26.39 23.35 1.56
N ALA A 101 -27.04 22.19 1.64
CA ALA A 101 -28.49 22.10 1.75
C ALA A 101 -29.03 22.77 3.03
N GLN A 102 -28.26 22.71 4.13
CA GLN A 102 -28.61 23.41 5.38
C GLN A 102 -28.44 24.93 5.28
N LEU A 103 -27.44 25.42 4.53
CA LEU A 103 -27.25 26.86 4.30
C LEU A 103 -28.31 27.46 3.37
N GLN A 104 -28.75 26.72 2.35
CA GLN A 104 -29.81 27.17 1.42
C GLN A 104 -31.21 27.22 2.06
N CYS A 105 -31.52 26.34 3.02
CA CYS A 105 -32.80 26.37 3.73
C CYS A 105 -32.87 27.40 4.88
N THR A 106 -31.79 28.11 5.16
CA THR A 106 -31.72 29.11 6.25
C THR A 106 -31.66 30.56 5.74
N LEU A 107 -31.68 30.77 4.42
CA LEU A 107 -31.81 32.07 3.75
C LEU A 107 -33.19 32.19 3.09
#